data_AF-W6YU98-F1
#
_entry.id   AF-W6YU98-F1
#
_cell.length_a   1.000
_cell.length_b   1.000
_cell.length_c   1.000
_cell.angle_alpha   90.00
_cell.angle_beta   90.00
_cell.angle_gamma   90.00
#
_symmetry.space_group_name_H-M   'P 1'
#
loop_
_entity.id
_entity.type
_entity.pdbx_description
1 polymer ?
#
loop_
_entity_poly.entity_id
_entity_poly.type
_entity_poly.pdbx_seq_one_letter_code
_entity_poly.pdbx_strand_id
1 'polypeptide(L)'
;MSSTEVPTGNAMENSYQSRIGQSEIPVLKDEAPIESTEYDNGGDSDQQLERDEKEAIDRDNIISERTRGAAKQPGAYAEPGDEEGLGDAADGIDGTSSVR
;
A
#
# COMPACT_ATOMS: atom_id res chain seq x y z
N MET A 1 -10.21 -5.33 54.97
CA MET A 1 -10.35 -4.45 53.79
C MET A 1 -9.14 -4.70 52.92
N SER A 2 -9.35 -5.28 51.73
CA SER A 2 -8.25 -5.58 50.81
C SER A 2 -7.89 -4.28 50.11
N SER A 3 -6.73 -3.71 50.44
CA SER A 3 -6.18 -2.57 49.72
C SER A 3 -5.97 -2.98 48.27
N THR A 4 -6.74 -2.38 47.35
CA THR A 4 -6.45 -2.46 45.91
C THR A 4 -5.18 -1.64 45.69
N GLU A 5 -4.05 -2.32 45.75
CA GLU A 5 -2.74 -1.78 45.41
C GLU A 5 -2.80 -1.33 43.95
N VAL A 6 -2.68 -0.03 43.71
CA VAL A 6 -2.61 0.53 42.37
C VAL A 6 -1.34 -0.06 41.74
N PRO A 7 -1.40 -0.70 40.56
CA PRO A 7 -0.21 -1.26 39.95
C PRO A 7 0.81 -0.15 39.75
N THR A 8 1.91 -0.20 40.51
CA THR A 8 3.11 0.56 40.21
C THR A 8 3.66 -0.09 38.95
N GLY A 9 3.30 0.44 37.79
CA GLY A 9 3.64 -0.15 36.50
C GLY A 9 5.15 -0.38 36.42
N ASN A 10 5.57 -1.63 36.54
CA ASN A 10 6.91 -2.02 36.12
C ASN A 10 6.94 -1.79 34.60
N ALA A 11 7.87 -0.94 34.14
CA ALA A 11 7.98 -0.58 32.73
C ALA A 11 8.41 -1.74 31.81
N MET A 12 8.67 -2.93 32.39
CA MET A 12 9.11 -4.14 31.71
C MET A 12 8.37 -5.34 32.32
N GLU A 13 7.17 -5.59 31.84
CA GLU A 13 6.31 -6.68 32.29
C GLU A 13 6.01 -7.55 31.08
N ASN A 14 6.41 -8.82 31.09
CA ASN A 14 6.36 -9.67 29.88
C ASN A 14 5.45 -10.90 30.05
N SER A 15 4.51 -10.90 31.02
CA SER A 15 3.65 -12.08 31.26
C SER A 15 2.64 -12.35 30.14
N TYR A 16 2.39 -11.37 29.28
CA TYR A 16 1.57 -11.50 28.08
C TYR A 16 2.31 -12.17 26.90
N GLN A 17 3.62 -12.38 26.98
CA GLN A 17 4.40 -13.02 25.90
C GLN A 17 3.89 -14.43 25.63
N SER A 18 3.70 -14.78 24.35
CA SER A 18 3.23 -16.11 23.96
C SER A 18 4.24 -17.22 24.29
N ARG A 19 3.71 -18.38 24.68
CA ARG A 19 4.50 -19.57 24.98
C ARG A 19 4.73 -20.41 23.72
N ILE A 20 5.80 -21.20 23.70
CA ILE A 20 6.10 -22.12 22.61
C ILE A 20 4.94 -23.13 22.46
N GLY A 21 4.34 -23.17 21.27
CA GLY A 21 3.25 -24.10 20.93
C GLY A 21 1.83 -23.53 21.08
N GLN A 22 1.65 -22.25 21.38
CA GLN A 22 0.35 -21.56 21.23
C GLN A 22 0.07 -21.33 19.74
N SER A 23 -1.10 -21.74 19.25
CA SER A 23 -1.51 -21.71 17.83
C SER A 23 -2.20 -20.41 17.39
N GLU A 24 -2.04 -19.33 18.13
CA GLU A 24 -2.55 -17.99 17.82
C GLU A 24 -1.36 -17.07 17.50
N ILE A 25 -1.59 -15.95 16.82
CA ILE A 25 -0.56 -14.94 16.48
C ILE A 25 0.31 -14.67 17.73
N PRO A 26 1.62 -14.93 17.68
CA PRO A 26 2.47 -14.84 18.85
C PRO A 26 2.64 -13.37 19.28
N VAL A 27 2.35 -13.09 20.54
CA VAL A 27 2.62 -11.81 21.18
C VAL A 27 4.08 -11.80 21.63
N LEU A 28 4.83 -10.81 21.16
CA LEU A 28 6.23 -10.61 21.49
C LEU A 28 6.37 -9.84 22.81
N LYS A 29 7.51 -10.00 23.49
CA LYS A 29 7.90 -9.22 24.68
C LYS A 29 8.17 -7.75 24.33
N ASP A 30 8.16 -6.86 25.32
CA ASP A 30 8.42 -5.43 25.15
C ASP A 30 9.78 -5.15 24.47
N GLU A 31 10.81 -5.91 24.82
CA GLU A 31 12.17 -5.72 24.28
C GLU A 31 12.44 -6.60 23.05
N ALA A 32 11.41 -7.11 22.39
CA ALA A 32 11.58 -7.84 21.16
C ALA A 32 12.11 -6.86 20.08
N PRO A 33 13.14 -7.26 19.30
CA PRO A 33 13.57 -6.46 18.18
C PRO A 33 12.39 -6.21 17.25
N ILE A 34 12.07 -4.95 17.01
CA ILE A 34 11.14 -4.57 15.96
C ILE A 34 11.85 -4.69 14.61
N GLU A 35 11.11 -5.14 13.59
CA GLU A 35 11.61 -5.15 12.22
C GLU A 35 11.95 -3.74 11.79
N SER A 36 13.05 -3.60 11.04
CA SER A 36 13.47 -2.28 10.63
C SER A 36 12.53 -1.70 9.59
N THR A 37 11.92 -0.57 9.91
CA THR A 37 11.12 0.22 8.99
C THR A 37 12.01 1.14 8.15
N GLU A 38 11.51 1.68 7.05
CA GLU A 38 12.19 2.77 6.32
C GLU A 38 12.46 4.01 7.18
N TYR A 39 11.81 4.12 8.35
CA TYR A 39 11.95 5.19 9.34
C TYR A 39 12.95 4.88 10.45
N ASP A 40 13.55 3.68 10.48
CA ASP A 40 14.48 3.24 11.54
C ASP A 40 15.74 4.10 11.65
N ASN A 41 16.10 4.83 10.60
CA ASN A 41 17.16 5.83 10.62
C ASN A 41 16.66 7.20 11.07
N GLY A 42 15.80 7.23 12.09
CA GLY A 42 15.42 8.44 12.80
C GLY A 42 14.27 9.23 12.21
N GLY A 43 13.54 8.68 11.22
CA GLY A 43 12.25 9.18 10.69
C GLY A 43 12.01 10.68 10.89
N ASP A 44 12.95 11.51 10.43
CA ASP A 44 12.98 12.93 10.78
C ASP A 44 11.91 13.64 9.96
N SER A 45 10.75 13.80 10.58
CA SER A 45 9.59 14.43 9.97
C SER A 45 9.87 15.88 9.57
N ASP A 46 10.78 16.56 10.28
CA ASP A 46 11.15 17.94 9.96
C ASP A 46 11.98 17.97 8.67
N GLN A 47 12.92 17.04 8.51
CA GLN A 47 13.67 16.88 7.26
C GLN A 47 12.79 16.44 6.09
N GLN A 48 11.82 15.56 6.34
CA GLN A 48 10.88 15.12 5.31
C GLN A 48 10.01 16.28 4.84
N LEU A 49 9.45 17.04 5.78
CA LEU A 49 8.64 18.22 5.48
C LEU A 49 9.44 19.28 4.71
N GLU A 50 10.70 19.51 5.06
CA GLU A 50 11.55 20.47 4.34
C GLU A 50 11.80 20.05 2.88
N ARG A 51 11.94 18.75 2.61
CA ARG A 51 12.04 18.23 1.23
C ARG A 51 10.72 18.41 0.48
N ASP A 52 9.61 18.03 1.11
CA ASP A 52 8.29 18.16 0.52
C ASP A 52 7.97 19.63 0.18
N GLU A 53 8.33 20.58 1.05
CA GLU A 53 8.17 22.02 0.80
C GLU A 53 9.00 22.50 -0.39
N LYS A 54 10.24 22.00 -0.54
CA LYS A 54 11.10 22.33 -1.68
C LYS A 54 10.56 21.76 -2.99
N GLU A 55 10.14 20.50 -2.99
CA GLU A 55 9.59 19.82 -4.17
C GLU A 55 8.24 20.43 -4.60
N ALA A 56 7.38 20.79 -3.65
CA ALA A 56 6.08 21.38 -3.94
C ALA A 56 6.20 22.78 -4.58
N ILE A 57 7.26 23.52 -4.27
CA ILE A 57 7.52 24.86 -4.82
C ILE A 57 8.34 24.80 -6.12
N ASP A 58 8.91 23.64 -6.45
CA ASP A 58 9.72 23.45 -7.65
C ASP A 58 8.90 23.70 -8.92
N ARG A 59 9.20 24.82 -9.58
CA ARG A 59 8.54 25.25 -10.81
C ARG A 59 9.02 24.48 -12.02
N ASP A 60 10.15 23.78 -11.94
CA ASP A 60 10.67 22.97 -13.05
C ASP A 60 9.80 21.71 -13.24
N ASN A 61 9.12 21.25 -12.19
CA ASN A 61 8.10 20.20 -12.26
C ASN A 61 6.75 20.68 -12.82
N ILE A 62 6.58 22.00 -13.02
CA ILE A 62 5.35 22.57 -13.56
C ILE A 62 5.47 22.71 -15.07
N ILE A 63 4.67 21.94 -15.81
CA ILE A 63 4.53 22.11 -17.25
C ILE A 63 4.00 23.53 -17.51
N SER A 64 4.80 24.35 -18.21
CA SER A 64 4.50 25.77 -18.45
C SER A 64 3.34 26.02 -19.40
N GLU A 65 2.90 24.98 -20.12
CA GLU A 65 1.86 25.05 -21.14
C GLU A 65 0.59 24.32 -20.69
N ARG A 66 -0.55 24.72 -21.26
CA ARG A 66 -1.82 24.04 -21.01
C ARG A 66 -1.78 22.69 -21.72
N THR A 67 -2.00 21.60 -20.98
CA THR A 67 -2.29 20.26 -21.55
C THR A 67 -3.61 20.21 -22.33
N ARG A 68 -4.31 21.34 -22.46
CA ARG A 68 -5.56 21.49 -23.21
C ARG A 68 -5.27 21.45 -24.72
N GLY A 69 -5.21 20.23 -25.25
CA GLY A 69 -4.77 19.92 -26.61
C GLY A 69 -3.88 18.67 -26.68
N ALA A 70 -3.41 18.16 -25.53
CA ALA A 70 -2.73 16.87 -25.42
C ALA A 70 -3.69 15.67 -25.52
N ALA A 71 -5.00 15.92 -25.63
CA ALA A 71 -5.95 14.89 -26.00
C ALA A 71 -5.54 14.37 -27.39
N LYS A 72 -5.56 13.04 -27.56
CA LYS A 72 -5.33 12.46 -28.89
C LYS A 72 -6.33 13.05 -29.89
N GLN A 73 -5.94 13.10 -31.17
CA GLN A 73 -6.78 13.66 -32.24
C GLN A 73 -8.21 13.09 -32.18
N PRO A 74 -9.24 13.86 -32.56
CA PRO A 74 -10.61 13.34 -32.65
C PRO A 74 -10.63 12.02 -33.43
N GLY A 75 -11.20 10.97 -32.84
CA GLY A 75 -11.23 9.62 -33.41
C GLY A 75 -10.06 8.70 -33.01
N ALA A 76 -9.12 9.17 -32.19
CA ALA A 76 -8.02 8.33 -31.68
C ALA A 76 -8.45 7.36 -30.57
N TYR A 77 -9.66 7.54 -30.03
CA TYR A 77 -10.35 6.54 -29.22
C TYR A 77 -11.50 6.04 -30.09
N ALA A 78 -11.37 4.81 -30.59
CA ALA A 78 -12.42 4.09 -31.28
C ALA A 78 -12.93 3.00 -30.33
N GLU A 79 -14.24 2.81 -30.29
CA GLU A 79 -14.80 1.63 -29.63
C GLU A 79 -14.34 0.40 -30.42
N PRO A 80 -13.84 -0.66 -29.73
CA PRO A 80 -13.51 -1.90 -30.40
C PRO A 80 -14.75 -2.45 -31.09
N GLY A 81 -14.60 -2.96 -32.31
CA GLY A 81 -15.69 -3.63 -33.02
C GLY A 81 -16.15 -4.90 -32.30
N ASP A 82 -17.32 -5.42 -32.69
CA ASP A 82 -17.94 -6.59 -32.06
C ASP A 82 -17.02 -7.82 -31.99
N GLU A 83 -16.04 -7.93 -32.89
CA GLU A 83 -15.08 -9.03 -32.98
C GLU A 83 -13.68 -8.65 -32.45
N GLU A 84 -13.43 -7.36 -32.18
CA GLU A 84 -12.12 -6.86 -31.78
C GLU A 84 -11.87 -7.15 -30.29
N GLY A 85 -10.87 -7.99 -30.01
CA GLY A 85 -10.49 -8.39 -28.65
C GLY A 85 -11.17 -9.66 -28.14
N LEU A 86 -12.06 -10.27 -28.93
CA LEU A 86 -12.69 -11.54 -28.58
C LEU A 86 -11.82 -12.78 -28.87
N GLY A 87 -10.72 -12.62 -29.62
CA GLY A 87 -9.77 -13.70 -29.93
C GLY A 87 -10.43 -14.90 -30.62
N ASP A 88 -9.79 -16.08 -30.56
CA ASP A 88 -10.26 -17.32 -31.22
C ASP A 88 -11.66 -17.80 -30.73
N ALA A 89 -12.18 -17.21 -29.65
CA ALA A 89 -13.52 -17.48 -29.12
C ALA A 89 -14.63 -16.86 -29.97
N ALA A 90 -14.40 -15.73 -30.65
CA ALA A 90 -15.38 -15.14 -31.57
C ALA A 90 -15.63 -16.03 -32.79
N ASP A 91 -14.58 -16.66 -33.32
CA ASP A 91 -14.64 -17.54 -34.48
C ASP A 91 -15.05 -18.98 -34.13
N GLY A 92 -15.24 -19.28 -32.85
CA GLY A 92 -15.58 -20.63 -32.37
C GLY A 92 -14.47 -21.66 -32.55
N ILE A 93 -13.23 -21.21 -32.76
CA ILE A 93 -12.04 -22.04 -33.00
C ILE A 93 -11.32 -22.36 -31.67
N ASP A 94 -11.69 -21.68 -30.58
CA ASP A 94 -11.16 -21.92 -29.21
C ASP A 94 -11.48 -23.29 -28.61
N GLY A 95 -12.21 -24.14 -29.33
CA GLY A 95 -12.51 -25.51 -28.94
C GLY A 95 -13.60 -25.64 -27.87
N THR A 96 -14.32 -24.56 -27.54
CA THR A 96 -15.37 -24.56 -26.50
C THR A 96 -16.80 -24.69 -27.05
N SER A 97 -16.98 -25.10 -28.31
CA SER A 97 -18.31 -25.27 -28.92
C SER A 97 -19.17 -26.27 -28.12
N SER A 98 -20.07 -25.77 -27.27
CA SER A 98 -21.12 -26.56 -26.67
C SER A 98 -22.25 -26.70 -27.69
N VAL A 99 -22.09 -27.65 -28.61
CA VAL A 99 -23.20 -28.12 -29.45
C VAL A 99 -24.04 -29.06 -28.57
N ARG A 100 -25.28 -28.65 -28.30
CA ARG A 100 -26.33 -29.56 -27.82
C ARG A 100 -26.94 -30.33 -28.98
#